data_AF-X0QPX2-F1
#
_entry.id   AF-X0QPX2-F1
#
_cell.length_a   1.000
_cell.length_b   1.000
_cell.length_c   1.000
_cell.angle_alpha   90.00
_cell.angle_beta   90.00
_cell.angle_gamma   90.00
#
_symmetry.space_group_name_H-M   'P 1'
#
loop_
_entity.id
_entity.type
_entity.pdbx_description
1 polymer ?
#
loop_
_entity_poly.entity_id
_entity_poly.type
_entity_poly.pdbx_seq_one_letter_code
_entity_poly.pdbx_strand_id
1 'polypeptide(L)'
;MKAKITEPQFRLGFILVTTLFFMWGLSYGLVDVLNKHFQEALHITKAQSGLIQAAYFGAYFVIALPAGLFINKMGYKAGIILGLSLYAVGALLFVPAAMQLTFGFFLFALFVLALGLGCLETAANPYARHWVIRQPQNSV
;
A
#
# COMPACT_ATOMS: atom_id res chain seq x y z
N MET A 1 6.43 -24.36 -30.87
CA MET A 1 6.80 -23.17 -30.06
C MET A 1 6.62 -23.50 -28.58
N LYS A 2 7.69 -23.82 -27.86
CA LYS A 2 7.66 -23.98 -26.40
C LYS A 2 8.35 -22.76 -25.80
N ALA A 3 7.60 -21.91 -25.11
CA ALA A 3 8.14 -20.76 -24.41
C ALA A 3 9.20 -21.24 -23.41
N LYS A 4 10.40 -20.67 -23.50
CA LYS A 4 11.52 -20.96 -22.60
C LYS A 4 11.30 -20.22 -21.28
N ILE A 5 10.33 -20.69 -20.48
CA ILE A 5 9.97 -20.17 -19.15
C ILE A 5 11.02 -20.61 -18.11
N THR A 6 12.30 -20.34 -18.35
CA THR A 6 13.36 -20.76 -17.41
C THR A 6 14.49 -19.76 -17.40
N GLU A 7 14.16 -18.51 -17.08
CA GLU A 7 15.15 -17.60 -16.52
C GLU A 7 14.89 -17.43 -15.01
N PRO A 8 15.92 -17.58 -14.15
CA PRO A 8 15.79 -17.45 -12.69
C PRO A 8 15.23 -16.07 -12.27
N GLN A 9 15.43 -15.06 -13.11
CA GLN A 9 14.89 -13.71 -12.97
C GLN A 9 13.36 -13.63 -13.08
N PHE A 10 12.70 -14.46 -13.91
CA PHE A 10 11.24 -14.51 -14.00
C PHE A 10 10.61 -15.13 -12.74
N ARG A 11 11.27 -16.16 -12.19
CA ARG A 11 10.86 -16.82 -10.95
C ARG A 11 10.90 -15.86 -9.75
N LEU A 12 11.97 -15.08 -9.64
CA LEU A 12 12.12 -14.06 -8.59
C LEU A 12 11.07 -12.95 -8.70
N GLY A 13 10.82 -12.43 -9.91
CA GLY A 13 9.79 -11.42 -10.15
C GLY A 13 8.40 -11.93 -9.76
N PHE A 14 8.04 -13.14 -10.19
CA PHE A 14 6.75 -13.75 -9.88
C PHE A 14 6.56 -14.04 -8.38
N ILE A 15 7.59 -14.56 -7.70
CA ILE A 15 7.55 -14.78 -6.25
C ILE A 15 7.40 -13.44 -5.53
N LEU A 16 8.16 -12.40 -5.91
CA LEU A 16 8.04 -11.08 -5.29
C LEU A 16 6.63 -10.49 -5.47
N VAL A 17 6.09 -10.51 -6.68
CA VAL A 17 4.73 -9.98 -6.95
C VAL A 17 3.68 -10.77 -6.19
N THR A 18 3.76 -12.10 -6.18
CA THR A 18 2.81 -12.96 -5.45
C THR A 18 2.86 -12.70 -3.95
N THR A 19 4.06 -12.59 -3.37
CA THR A 19 4.23 -12.32 -1.94
C THR A 19 3.78 -10.91 -1.58
N LEU A 20 4.05 -9.92 -2.46
CA LEU A 20 3.61 -8.54 -2.30
C LEU A 20 2.08 -8.46 -2.31
N PHE A 21 1.41 -9.09 -3.29
CA PHE A 21 -0.05 -9.14 -3.37
C PHE A 21 -0.66 -9.87 -2.17
N PHE A 22 -0.07 -10.98 -1.75
CA PHE A 22 -0.52 -11.72 -0.57
C PHE A 22 -0.42 -10.87 0.70
N MET A 23 0.73 -10.24 0.93
CA MET A 23 0.97 -9.40 2.10
C MET A 23 0.10 -8.13 2.07
N TRP A 24 -0.15 -7.58 0.88
CA TRP A 24 -1.07 -6.46 0.68
C TRP A 24 -2.51 -6.85 1.04
N GLY A 25 -3.00 -8.01 0.57
CA GLY A 25 -4.33 -8.52 0.91
C GLY A 25 -4.52 -8.81 2.40
N LEU A 26 -3.52 -9.43 3.04
CA LEU A 26 -3.52 -9.69 4.49
C LEU A 26 -3.54 -8.38 5.30
N SER A 27 -2.75 -7.41 4.88
CA SER A 27 -2.72 -6.06 5.45
C SER A 27 -4.08 -5.37 5.35
N TYR A 28 -4.70 -5.41 4.17
CA TYR A 28 -6.03 -4.84 3.93
C TYR A 28 -7.09 -5.47 4.82
N GLY A 29 -7.06 -6.80 4.99
CA GLY A 29 -7.98 -7.51 5.88
C GLY A 29 -7.82 -7.09 7.34
N LEU A 30 -6.58 -6.94 7.82
CA LEU A 30 -6.32 -6.50 9.19
C LEU A 30 -6.83 -5.07 9.43
N VAL A 31 -6.62 -4.17 8.46
CA VAL A 31 -7.11 -2.78 8.53
C VAL A 31 -8.63 -2.73 8.51
N ASP A 32 -9.30 -3.53 7.69
CA ASP A 32 -10.77 -3.56 7.65
C ASP A 32 -11.38 -4.03 8.98
N VAL A 33 -10.81 -5.09 9.58
CA VAL A 33 -11.23 -5.57 10.90
C VAL A 33 -11.01 -4.51 11.96
N LEU A 34 -9.84 -3.87 11.96
CA LEU A 34 -9.52 -2.83 12.92
C LEU A 34 -10.45 -1.63 12.76
N ASN A 35 -10.65 -1.17 11.53
CA ASN A 35 -11.56 -0.08 11.19
C ASN A 35 -12.99 -0.37 11.64
N LYS A 36 -13.53 -1.57 11.41
CA LYS A 36 -14.84 -1.98 11.92
C LYS A 36 -14.91 -1.94 13.44
N HIS A 37 -13.91 -2.49 14.12
CA HIS A 37 -13.86 -2.50 15.58
C HIS A 37 -13.88 -1.08 16.15
N PHE A 38 -13.11 -0.16 15.55
CA PHE A 38 -13.14 1.25 15.92
C PHE A 38 -14.46 1.94 15.59
N GLN A 39 -15.08 1.62 14.45
CA GLN A 39 -16.38 2.17 14.08
C GLN A 39 -17.48 1.77 15.06
N GLU A 40 -17.45 0.53 15.53
CA GLU A 40 -18.34 0.02 16.57
C GLU A 40 -18.03 0.63 17.94
N ALA A 41 -16.76 0.64 18.35
CA ALA A 41 -16.34 1.16 19.66
C ALA A 41 -16.59 2.67 19.83
N LEU A 42 -16.52 3.45 18.75
CA LEU A 42 -16.73 4.91 18.75
C LEU A 42 -18.17 5.31 18.39
N HIS A 43 -19.07 4.37 18.10
CA HIS A 43 -20.43 4.62 17.60
C HIS A 43 -20.44 5.64 16.44
N ILE A 44 -19.58 5.39 15.44
CA ILE A 44 -19.34 6.33 14.33
C ILE A 44 -20.64 6.64 13.57
N THR A 45 -20.97 7.93 13.50
CA THR A 45 -22.14 8.41 12.75
C THR A 45 -21.83 8.52 11.25
N LYS A 46 -22.87 8.56 10.40
CA LYS A 46 -22.72 8.64 8.93
C LYS A 46 -21.82 9.82 8.49
N ALA A 47 -21.89 10.96 9.18
CA ALA A 47 -21.05 12.12 8.88
C ALA A 47 -19.55 11.84 9.10
N GLN A 48 -19.21 11.14 10.18
CA GLN A 48 -17.83 10.75 10.48
C GLN A 48 -17.30 9.69 9.52
N SER A 49 -18.15 8.77 9.05
CA SER A 49 -17.78 7.80 8.02
C SER A 49 -17.42 8.49 6.69
N GLY A 50 -18.14 9.57 6.34
CA GLY A 50 -17.79 10.44 5.21
C GLY A 50 -16.43 11.11 5.39
N LEU A 51 -16.09 11.56 6.61
CA LEU A 51 -14.77 12.14 6.91
C LEU A 51 -13.64 11.10 6.77
N ILE A 52 -13.87 9.84 7.17
CA ILE A 52 -12.90 8.76 6.97
C ILE A 52 -12.62 8.57 5.48
N GLN A 53 -13.65 8.51 4.64
CA GLN A 53 -13.47 8.39 3.19
C GLN A 53 -12.76 9.60 2.60
N ALA A 54 -13.14 10.82 3.01
CA ALA A 54 -12.49 12.04 2.58
C ALA A 54 -11.00 12.06 2.95
N ALA A 55 -10.65 11.63 4.16
CA ALA A 55 -9.26 11.49 4.59
C ALA A 55 -8.51 10.42 3.78
N TYR A 56 -9.14 9.27 3.51
CA TYR A 56 -8.53 8.20 2.74
C TYR A 56 -8.22 8.62 1.29
N PHE A 57 -9.20 9.22 0.59
CA PHE A 57 -9.00 9.75 -0.75
C PHE A 57 -8.03 10.94 -0.75
N GLY A 58 -8.08 11.80 0.27
CA GLY A 58 -7.15 12.89 0.46
C GLY A 58 -5.70 12.40 0.58
N ALA A 59 -5.46 11.35 1.37
CA ALA A 59 -4.16 10.73 1.50
C ALA A 59 -3.65 10.19 0.15
N TYR A 60 -4.49 9.46 -0.57
CA TYR A 60 -4.16 8.94 -1.90
C TYR A 60 -3.76 10.05 -2.86
N PHE A 61 -4.48 11.17 -2.87
CA PHE A 61 -4.16 12.32 -3.71
C PHE A 61 -2.82 12.97 -3.33
N VAL A 62 -2.56 13.14 -2.03
CA VAL A 62 -1.32 13.76 -1.53
C VAL A 62 -0.10 12.88 -1.82
N ILE A 63 -0.22 11.55 -1.69
CA ILE A 63 0.94 10.65 -1.84
C ILE A 63 1.23 10.26 -3.30
N ALA A 64 0.22 10.27 -4.18
CA ALA A 64 0.38 9.80 -5.56
C ALA A 64 1.49 10.54 -6.33
N LEU A 65 1.57 11.87 -6.19
CA LEU A 65 2.59 12.71 -6.81
C LEU A 65 4.01 12.48 -6.24
N PRO A 66 4.26 12.63 -4.92
CA PRO A 66 5.59 12.45 -4.35
C PRO A 66 6.07 11.00 -4.43
N ALA A 67 5.19 10.01 -4.26
CA ALA A 67 5.58 8.60 -4.40
C ALA A 67 6.06 8.29 -5.81
N GLY A 68 5.33 8.74 -6.84
CA GLY A 68 5.71 8.53 -8.24
C GLY A 68 7.09 9.11 -8.58
N LEU A 69 7.38 10.33 -8.11
CA LEU A 69 8.68 10.97 -8.27
C LEU A 69 9.79 10.24 -7.50
N PHE A 70 9.50 9.79 -6.27
CA PHE A 70 10.46 9.11 -5.41
C PHE A 70 10.86 7.74 -5.97
N ILE A 71 9.89 6.97 -6.47
CA ILE A 71 10.12 5.67 -7.12
C ILE A 71 10.95 5.84 -8.39
N ASN A 72 10.70 6.90 -9.17
CA ASN A 72 11.46 7.17 -10.39
C ASN A 72 12.92 7.55 -10.09
N LYS A 73 13.19 8.22 -8.95
CA LYS A 73 14.55 8.61 -8.55
C LYS A 73 15.34 7.53 -7.81
N MET A 74 14.72 6.80 -6.88
CA MET A 74 15.41 5.85 -5.99
C MET A 74 15.19 4.37 -6.34
N GLY A 75 14.34 4.10 -7.33
CA GLY A 75 14.03 2.76 -7.80
C GLY A 75 12.94 2.06 -6.98
N TYR A 76 12.40 0.98 -7.57
CA TYR A 76 11.23 0.27 -7.06
C TYR A 76 11.40 -0.34 -5.66
N LYS A 77 12.58 -0.91 -5.37
CA LYS A 77 12.85 -1.50 -4.05
C LYS A 77 12.72 -0.47 -2.93
N ALA A 78 13.23 0.74 -3.15
CA ALA A 78 13.15 1.82 -2.16
C ALA A 78 11.70 2.28 -1.95
N GLY A 79 10.89 2.36 -3.01
CA GLY A 79 9.46 2.70 -2.90
C GLY A 79 8.64 1.67 -2.13
N ILE A 80 8.90 0.38 -2.35
CA ILE A 80 8.24 -0.70 -1.60
C ILE A 80 8.61 -0.63 -0.12
N ILE A 81 9.90 -0.46 0.21
CA ILE A 81 10.37 -0.35 1.59
C ILE A 81 9.75 0.89 2.27
N LEU A 82 9.78 2.05 1.60
CA LEU A 82 9.22 3.30 2.13
C LEU A 82 7.72 3.16 2.43
N GLY A 83 6.97 2.59 1.49
CA GLY A 83 5.55 2.32 1.68
C GLY A 83 5.29 1.37 2.85
N LEU A 84 6.08 0.29 2.98
CA LEU A 84 5.98 -0.66 4.08
C LEU A 84 6.29 -0.01 5.43
N SER A 85 7.30 0.86 5.49
CA SER A 85 7.61 1.61 6.72
C SER A 85 6.49 2.60 7.08
N LEU A 86 5.93 3.33 6.12
CA LEU A 86 4.78 4.21 6.35
C LEU A 86 3.56 3.42 6.84
N TYR A 87 3.31 2.26 6.24
CA TYR A 87 2.24 1.37 6.65
C TYR A 87 2.45 0.84 8.08
N ALA A 88 3.66 0.40 8.42
CA ALA A 88 4.01 -0.03 9.77
C ALA A 88 3.87 1.10 10.81
N VAL A 89 4.26 2.32 10.44
CA VAL A 89 4.04 3.51 11.28
C VAL A 89 2.55 3.76 11.47
N GLY A 90 1.75 3.74 10.41
CA GLY A 90 0.29 3.85 10.49
C GLY A 90 -0.33 2.80 11.42
N ALA A 91 0.09 1.53 11.27
CA ALA A 91 -0.32 0.42 12.14
C ALA A 91 0.06 0.65 13.62
N LEU A 92 1.27 1.13 13.88
CA LEU A 92 1.71 1.47 15.24
C LEU A 92 0.91 2.63 15.83
N LEU A 93 0.50 3.61 15.02
CA LEU A 93 -0.38 4.70 15.46
C LEU A 93 -1.80 4.23 15.83
N PHE A 94 -2.26 3.08 15.36
CA PHE A 94 -3.53 2.52 15.84
C PHE A 94 -3.48 2.05 17.29
N VAL A 95 -2.31 1.65 17.81
CA VAL A 95 -2.16 1.22 19.21
C VAL A 95 -2.56 2.34 20.20
N PRO A 96 -1.96 3.55 20.14
CA PRO A 96 -2.39 4.65 21.00
C PRO A 96 -3.79 5.16 20.66
N ALA A 97 -4.23 5.05 19.40
CA ALA A 97 -5.61 5.40 19.01
C ALA A 97 -6.64 4.48 19.68
N ALA A 98 -6.33 3.18 19.82
CA ALA A 98 -7.16 2.19 20.50
C ALA A 98 -7.23 2.47 22.00
N MET A 99 -6.11 2.85 22.63
CA MET A 99 -6.08 3.16 24.05
C MET A 99 -6.86 4.43 24.40
N GLN A 100 -6.80 5.46 23.56
CA GLN A 100 -7.47 6.75 23.81
C GLN A 100 -8.91 6.81 23.27
N LEU A 101 -9.36 5.82 22.49
CA LEU A 101 -10.70 5.76 21.87
C LEU A 101 -11.14 7.13 21.34
N THR A 102 -10.28 7.79 20.56
CA THR A 102 -10.54 9.14 20.03
C THR A 102 -10.58 9.12 18.51
N PHE A 103 -11.68 9.63 17.94
CA PHE A 103 -11.90 9.66 16.48
C PHE A 103 -10.79 10.38 15.70
N GLY A 104 -10.23 11.46 16.24
CA GLY A 104 -9.16 12.22 15.58
C GLY A 104 -7.87 11.42 15.39
N PHE A 105 -7.43 10.69 16.42
CA PHE A 105 -6.25 9.83 16.33
C PHE A 105 -6.46 8.68 15.35
N PHE A 106 -7.64 8.09 15.38
CA PHE A 106 -8.03 7.04 14.43
C PHE A 106 -8.00 7.56 12.99
N LEU A 107 -8.59 8.73 12.73
CA LEU A 107 -8.60 9.36 11.41
C LEU A 107 -7.18 9.65 10.91
N PHE A 108 -6.32 10.15 11.79
CA PHE A 108 -4.92 10.41 11.46
C PHE A 108 -4.12 9.12 11.20
N ALA A 109 -4.31 8.07 11.99
CA ALA A 109 -3.69 6.77 11.77
C ALA A 109 -4.13 6.17 10.42
N LEU A 110 -5.43 6.25 10.11
CA LEU A 110 -6.00 5.86 8.81
C LEU A 110 -5.40 6.67 7.66
N PHE A 111 -5.23 7.98 7.85
CA PHE A 111 -4.63 8.85 6.85
C PHE A 111 -3.19 8.42 6.54
N VAL A 112 -2.35 8.24 7.56
CA VAL A 112 -0.96 7.79 7.40
C VAL A 112 -0.89 6.40 6.76
N LEU A 113 -1.79 5.50 7.17
CA LEU A 113 -1.88 4.16 6.58
C LEU A 113 -2.26 4.21 5.09
N ALA A 114 -3.21 5.06 4.72
CA ALA A 114 -3.62 5.28 3.33
C ALA A 114 -2.49 5.89 2.49
N LEU A 115 -1.66 6.78 3.06
CA LEU A 115 -0.44 7.26 2.40
C LEU A 115 0.51 6.09 2.11
N GLY A 116 0.74 5.21 3.09
CA GLY A 116 1.57 4.00 2.92
C GLY A 116 1.04 3.11 1.79
N LEU A 117 -0.25 2.81 1.80
CA LEU A 117 -0.92 2.01 0.77
C LEU A 117 -0.80 2.61 -0.63
N GLY A 118 -1.10 3.90 -0.79
CA GLY A 118 -0.96 4.60 -2.07
C GLY A 118 0.49 4.58 -2.59
N CYS A 119 1.48 4.66 -1.69
CA CYS A 119 2.88 4.50 -2.05
C CYS A 119 3.22 3.07 -2.52
N LEU A 120 2.73 2.03 -1.82
CA LEU A 120 2.92 0.63 -2.26
C LEU A 120 2.31 0.39 -3.64
N GLU A 121 1.09 0.86 -3.87
CA GLU A 121 0.38 0.70 -5.14
C GLU A 121 1.12 1.41 -6.27
N THR A 122 1.58 2.64 -6.03
CA THR A 122 2.39 3.42 -6.97
C THR A 122 3.75 2.78 -7.23
N ALA A 123 4.32 2.03 -6.27
CA ALA A 123 5.56 1.27 -6.44
C ALA A 123 5.38 -0.07 -7.16
N ALA A 124 4.24 -0.73 -6.95
CA ALA A 124 3.92 -2.01 -7.57
C ALA A 124 3.64 -1.88 -9.07
N ASN A 125 2.86 -0.88 -9.47
CA ASN A 125 2.45 -0.66 -10.86
C ASN A 125 3.62 -0.58 -11.85
N PRO A 126 4.70 0.19 -11.58
CA PRO A 126 5.79 0.31 -12.51
C PRO A 126 6.88 -0.74 -12.26
N TYR A 127 6.90 -1.44 -11.11
CA TYR A 127 7.73 -2.65 -10.93
C TYR A 127 7.28 -3.72 -11.93
N ALA A 128 5.98 -4.03 -11.99
CA ALA A 128 5.43 -4.96 -12.98
C ALA A 128 5.74 -4.51 -14.42
N ARG A 129 5.62 -3.21 -14.71
CA ARG A 129 5.93 -2.64 -16.02
C ARG A 129 7.42 -2.73 -16.38
N HIS A 130 8.34 -2.40 -15.47
CA HIS A 130 9.78 -2.46 -15.74
C HIS A 130 10.25 -3.89 -16.02
N TRP A 131 9.61 -4.90 -15.41
CA TRP A 131 9.88 -6.31 -15.76
C TRP A 131 9.28 -6.72 -17.11
N VAL A 132 8.10 -6.21 -17.48
CA VAL A 132 7.50 -6.47 -18.80
C VAL A 132 8.28 -5.81 -19.94
N ILE A 133 8.75 -4.57 -19.76
CA ILE A 133 9.43 -3.81 -20.83
C ILE A 133 10.90 -4.26 -21.01
N ARG A 134 11.54 -4.81 -19.97
CA ARG A 134 12.93 -5.29 -20.08
C ARG A 134 13.06 -6.70 -20.69
N GLN A 135 12.00 -7.24 -21.30
CA GLN A 135 12.20 -8.35 -22.23
C GLN A 135 13.03 -7.84 -23.41
N PRO A 136 14.24 -8.37 -23.66
CA PRO A 136 14.91 -8.07 -24.90
C PRO A 136 14.02 -8.60 -26.03
N GLN A 137 13.61 -7.69 -26.91
CA GLN A 137 13.09 -8.01 -28.22
C GLN A 137 14.23 -8.64 -29.05
N ASN A 138 14.63 -9.86 -28.70
CA ASN A 138 15.48 -10.77 -29.47
C ASN A 138 14.78 -12.13 -29.37
N SER A 139 14.14 -12.67 -30.40
CA SER A 139 14.47 -12.65 -31.82
C SER A 139 13.26 -13.15 -32.61
N VAL A 140 12.95 -12.44 -33.72
CA VAL A 140 12.23 -12.89 -34.93
C VAL A 140 10.93 -13.68 -34.75
#